data_AF-A0A9N7VA66-F1
#
_entry.id   AF-A0A9N7VA66-F1
#
_cell.length_a   1.000
_cell.length_b   1.000
_cell.length_c   1.000
_cell.angle_alpha   90.00
_cell.angle_beta   90.00
_cell.angle_gamma   90.00
#
_symmetry.space_group_name_H-M   'P 1'
#
loop_
_entity.id
_entity.type
_entity.pdbx_description
1 polymer ?
#
loop_
_entity_poly.entity_id
_entity_poly.type
_entity_poly.pdbx_seq_one_letter_code
_entity_poly.pdbx_strand_id
1 'polypeptide(L)'
;MDKQRRDEDPVKPIPRPSTTPSPSPERESIRPRPQGRTRRNSIQGYKMDASPCGHCLIINNVEFDPQSELSNRRGSNIDSEKLERRFKTLRLHSGSQNQSETKTNQA
;
A
#
# COMPACT_ATOMS: atom_id res chain seq x y z
N MET A 1 3.18 46.63 27.84
CA MET A 1 1.77 46.43 28.21
C MET A 1 1.10 45.84 26.97
N ASP A 2 0.72 44.58 26.85
CA ASP A 2 0.54 43.51 27.84
C ASP A 2 0.76 42.13 27.21
N LYS A 3 1.31 41.23 28.04
CA LYS A 3 1.35 39.78 27.83
C LYS A 3 -0.08 39.25 28.00
N GLN A 4 -0.57 38.46 27.06
CA GLN A 4 -1.67 37.53 27.35
C GLN A 4 -1.15 36.10 27.23
N ARG A 5 -0.84 35.55 28.41
CA ARG A 5 -0.58 34.12 28.64
C ARG A 5 -1.92 33.42 28.43
N ARG A 6 -1.94 32.37 27.61
CA ARG A 6 -3.03 31.40 27.64
C ARG A 6 -2.64 30.36 28.67
N ASP A 7 -3.33 30.38 29.80
CA ASP A 7 -3.31 29.31 30.78
C ASP A 7 -4.01 28.11 30.13
N GLU A 8 -3.24 27.10 29.74
CA GLU A 8 -3.76 25.81 29.31
C GLU A 8 -4.06 24.98 30.57
N ASP A 9 -5.32 24.58 30.70
CA ASP A 9 -5.87 23.89 31.87
C ASP A 9 -5.18 22.54 32.16
N PRO A 10 -5.20 22.05 33.42
CA PRO A 10 -4.55 20.81 33.79
C PRO A 10 -5.12 19.60 33.02
N VAL A 11 -4.25 18.92 32.26
CA VAL A 11 -4.58 17.68 31.54
C VAL A 11 -5.05 16.64 32.56
N LYS A 12 -6.34 16.31 32.52
CA LYS A 12 -6.91 15.22 33.33
C LYS A 12 -6.34 13.90 32.82
N PRO A 13 -5.78 13.04 33.68
CA PRO A 13 -5.19 11.78 33.24
C PRO A 13 -6.26 10.87 32.63
N ILE A 14 -6.01 10.41 31.41
CA ILE A 14 -6.82 9.41 30.69
C ILE A 14 -6.74 8.09 31.50
N PRO A 15 -7.88 7.43 31.80
CA PRO A 15 -7.87 6.13 32.45
C PRO A 15 -7.09 5.12 31.61
N ARG A 16 -6.03 4.54 32.19
CA ARG A 16 -5.29 3.45 31.55
C ARG A 16 -6.18 2.18 31.60
N PRO A 17 -6.27 1.39 30.52
CA PRO A 17 -6.98 0.13 30.57
C PRO A 17 -6.33 -0.79 31.62
N SER A 18 -7.12 -1.22 32.59
CA SER A 18 -6.71 -2.12 33.66
C SER A 18 -6.29 -3.46 33.08
N THR A 19 -5.10 -3.95 33.41
CA THR A 19 -4.60 -5.28 33.02
C THR A 19 -5.14 -6.40 33.91
N THR A 20 -6.37 -6.27 34.39
CA THR A 20 -6.99 -7.33 35.19
C THR A 20 -7.40 -8.45 34.24
N PRO A 21 -6.89 -9.69 34.41
CA PRO A 21 -7.39 -10.80 33.62
C PRO A 21 -8.87 -11.01 33.95
N SER A 22 -9.72 -10.91 32.93
CA SER A 22 -11.13 -11.31 33.05
C SER A 22 -11.19 -12.75 33.57
N PRO A 23 -12.03 -13.08 34.57
CA PRO A 23 -12.19 -14.46 34.99
C PRO A 23 -12.62 -15.29 33.78
N SER A 24 -11.92 -16.41 33.58
CA SER A 24 -12.24 -17.37 32.53
C SER A 24 -13.65 -17.89 32.76
N PRO A 25 -14.55 -17.87 31.75
CA PRO A 25 -15.86 -18.47 31.93
C PRO A 25 -15.66 -19.96 32.26
N GLU A 26 -16.19 -20.35 33.41
CA GLU A 26 -16.17 -21.72 33.89
C GLU A 26 -16.80 -22.61 32.83
N ARG A 27 -15.99 -23.54 32.31
CA ARG A 27 -16.30 -24.88 31.77
C ARG A 27 -17.77 -25.17 31.38
N GLU A 28 -18.43 -24.28 30.64
CA GLU A 28 -19.68 -24.59 29.98
C GLU A 28 -19.35 -25.52 28.82
N SER A 29 -19.75 -26.79 29.00
CA SER A 29 -20.01 -27.81 27.99
C SER A 29 -19.31 -27.56 26.66
N ILE A 30 -18.25 -28.35 26.39
CA ILE A 30 -17.65 -28.47 25.06
C ILE A 30 -18.78 -28.86 24.10
N ARG A 31 -19.47 -27.88 23.52
CA ARG A 31 -20.21 -28.10 22.29
C ARG A 31 -19.16 -28.58 21.31
N PRO A 32 -19.27 -29.81 20.77
CA PRO A 32 -18.38 -30.21 19.69
C PRO A 32 -18.49 -29.13 18.63
N ARG A 33 -17.37 -28.51 18.29
CA ARG A 33 -17.28 -27.64 17.12
C ARG A 33 -17.99 -28.39 16.00
N PRO A 34 -19.04 -27.82 15.35
CA PRO A 34 -19.72 -28.50 14.26
C PRO A 34 -18.64 -29.01 13.30
N GLN A 35 -18.57 -30.34 13.14
CA GLN A 35 -17.58 -30.96 12.29
C GLN A 35 -17.73 -30.36 10.90
N GLY A 36 -16.66 -29.70 10.45
CA GLY A 36 -16.55 -29.23 9.08
C GLY A 36 -17.70 -28.34 8.62
N ARG A 37 -17.62 -27.02 8.90
CA ARG A 37 -17.80 -26.15 7.74
C ARG A 37 -16.65 -26.52 6.80
N THR A 38 -16.90 -27.40 5.85
CA THR A 38 -16.06 -27.53 4.66
C THR A 38 -15.83 -26.10 4.22
N ARG A 39 -14.59 -25.61 4.31
CA ARG A 39 -14.25 -24.29 3.76
C ARG A 39 -14.77 -24.35 2.33
N ARG A 40 -15.90 -23.70 2.06
CA ARG A 40 -16.54 -23.68 0.75
C ARG A 40 -15.44 -23.23 -0.18
N ASN A 41 -14.90 -24.18 -0.95
CA ASN A 41 -13.57 -24.17 -1.55
C ASN A 41 -12.99 -22.77 -1.58
N SER A 42 -12.12 -22.45 -0.59
CA SER A 42 -11.41 -21.17 -0.60
C SER A 42 -10.83 -21.01 -1.99
N ILE A 43 -11.18 -19.91 -2.67
CA ILE A 43 -10.82 -19.63 -4.07
C ILE A 43 -9.40 -20.17 -4.31
N GLN A 44 -9.29 -21.25 -5.08
CA GLN A 44 -8.00 -21.94 -5.29
C GLN A 44 -7.03 -21.10 -6.14
N GLY A 45 -7.56 -20.08 -6.83
CA GLY A 45 -6.82 -19.07 -7.57
C GLY A 45 -7.78 -18.08 -8.23
N TYR A 46 -7.26 -16.89 -8.59
CA TYR A 46 -8.00 -15.95 -9.42
C TYR A 46 -8.04 -16.45 -10.87
N LYS A 47 -9.15 -16.19 -11.58
CA LYS A 47 -9.27 -16.47 -13.01
C LYS A 47 -8.35 -15.52 -13.78
N MET A 48 -7.30 -16.07 -14.42
CA MET A 48 -6.22 -15.36 -15.14
C MET A 48 -5.91 -16.02 -16.49
N ASP A 49 -6.95 -16.54 -17.15
CA ASP A 49 -6.87 -17.29 -18.41
C ASP A 49 -7.04 -16.42 -19.67
N ALA A 50 -7.27 -15.12 -19.51
CA ALA A 50 -7.40 -14.17 -20.62
C ALA A 50 -6.10 -14.02 -21.43
N SER A 51 -6.24 -13.59 -22.69
CA SER A 51 -5.12 -13.27 -23.58
C SER A 51 -5.37 -11.92 -24.28
N PRO A 52 -4.70 -10.83 -23.88
CA PRO A 52 -3.70 -10.77 -22.81
C PRO A 52 -4.30 -11.06 -21.44
N CYS A 53 -3.46 -11.55 -20.52
CA CYS A 53 -3.81 -11.80 -19.12
C CYS A 53 -4.24 -10.52 -18.38
N GLY A 54 -3.76 -9.37 -18.88
CA GLY A 54 -4.11 -8.04 -18.42
C GLY A 54 -3.23 -6.98 -19.10
N HIS A 55 -3.47 -5.72 -18.75
CA HIS A 55 -2.64 -4.59 -19.15
C HIS A 55 -1.68 -4.20 -18.03
N CYS A 56 -0.50 -3.74 -18.39
CA CYS A 56 0.50 -3.22 -17.46
C CYS A 56 0.99 -1.85 -17.94
N LEU A 57 0.89 -0.85 -17.08
CA LEU A 57 1.46 0.47 -17.30
C LEU A 57 2.76 0.60 -16.49
N ILE A 58 3.86 0.90 -17.18
CA ILE A 58 5.14 1.21 -16.55
C ILE A 58 5.36 2.72 -16.64
N ILE A 59 5.34 3.37 -15.49
CA ILE A 59 5.69 4.78 -15.35
C ILE A 59 7.15 4.87 -14.94
N ASN A 60 7.99 5.40 -15.83
CA ASN A 60 9.43 5.49 -15.61
C ASN A 60 9.84 6.96 -15.44
N ASN A 61 9.86 7.43 -14.19
CA ASN A 61 10.30 8.77 -13.84
C ASN A 61 11.83 8.77 -13.73
N VAL A 62 12.50 9.23 -14.78
CA VAL A 62 13.97 9.20 -14.87
C VAL A 62 14.56 10.57 -14.52
N GLU A 63 13.99 11.61 -15.13
CA GLU A 63 14.45 12.98 -15.03
C GLU A 63 13.48 13.77 -14.15
N PHE A 64 14.04 14.53 -13.22
CA PHE A 64 13.30 15.41 -12.32
C PHE A 64 13.73 16.85 -12.52
N ASP A 65 12.84 17.80 -12.25
CA ASP A 65 13.17 19.22 -12.29
C ASP A 65 14.29 19.53 -11.28
N PRO A 66 15.32 20.32 -11.66
CA PRO A 66 16.38 20.72 -10.72
C PRO A 66 15.88 21.40 -9.44
N GLN A 67 14.68 22.02 -9.47
CA GLN A 67 14.03 22.66 -8.33
C GLN A 67 13.29 21.67 -7.41
N SER A 68 13.05 20.43 -7.86
CA SER A 68 12.31 19.43 -7.09
C SER A 68 13.08 18.84 -5.90
N GLU A 69 14.37 19.20 -5.74
CA GLU A 69 15.32 18.59 -4.80
C GLU A 69 15.54 17.06 -5.00
N LEU A 70 14.94 16.47 -6.04
CA LEU A 70 15.09 15.07 -6.39
C LEU A 70 16.30 14.86 -7.32
N SER A 71 16.93 13.70 -7.18
CA SER A 71 18.04 13.29 -8.04
C SER A 71 17.53 12.46 -9.22
N ASN A 72 18.15 12.63 -10.38
CA ASN A 72 17.86 11.84 -11.56
C ASN A 72 18.15 10.35 -11.33
N ARG A 73 17.19 9.50 -11.69
CA ARG A 73 17.22 8.05 -11.48
C ARG A 73 17.95 7.35 -12.63
N ARG A 74 19.25 7.62 -12.77
CA ARG A 74 20.11 7.01 -13.79
C ARG A 74 20.05 5.48 -13.70
N GLY A 75 19.80 4.82 -14.83
CA GLY A 75 19.64 3.36 -14.90
C GLY A 75 18.20 2.86 -14.78
N SER A 76 17.23 3.71 -14.39
CA SER A 76 15.81 3.32 -14.30
C SER A 76 15.22 2.92 -15.68
N ASN A 77 15.80 3.40 -16.78
CA ASN A 77 15.49 2.92 -18.12
C ASN A 77 15.79 1.42 -18.28
N ILE A 78 16.92 0.93 -17.76
CA ILE A 78 17.30 -0.48 -17.80
C ILE A 78 16.29 -1.33 -17.01
N ASP A 79 15.84 -0.82 -15.86
CA ASP A 79 14.81 -1.49 -15.05
C ASP A 79 13.47 -1.55 -15.80
N SER A 80 13.05 -0.44 -16.42
CA SER A 80 11.81 -0.38 -17.20
C SER A 80 11.81 -1.38 -18.36
N GLU A 81 12.92 -1.50 -19.11
CA GLU A 81 13.07 -2.45 -20.21
C GLU A 81 13.07 -3.91 -19.73
N LYS A 82 13.67 -4.19 -18.56
CA LYS A 82 13.64 -5.52 -17.95
C LYS A 82 12.24 -5.89 -17.47
N LEU A 83 11.53 -4.95 -16.86
CA LEU A 83 10.14 -5.14 -16.42
C LEU A 83 9.22 -5.38 -17.61
N GLU A 84 9.34 -4.58 -18.66
CA GLU A 84 8.52 -4.74 -19.87
C GLU A 84 8.70 -6.14 -20.48
N ARG A 85 9.95 -6.61 -20.62
CA ARG A 85 10.24 -7.98 -21.08
C ARG A 85 9.62 -9.03 -20.18
N ARG A 86 9.69 -8.85 -18.86
CA ARG A 86 9.12 -9.81 -17.90
C ARG A 86 7.60 -9.85 -17.97
N PHE A 87 6.94 -8.72 -18.12
CA PHE A 87 5.48 -8.65 -18.23
C PHE A 87 4.95 -9.26 -19.52
N LYS A 88 5.70 -9.14 -20.63
CA LYS A 88 5.40 -9.89 -21.86
C LYS A 88 5.45 -11.41 -21.62
N THR A 89 6.44 -11.92 -20.88
CA THR A 89 6.50 -13.35 -20.49
C THR A 89 5.32 -13.78 -19.61
N LEU A 90 4.75 -12.86 -18.83
CA LEU A 90 3.55 -13.09 -18.02
C LEU A 90 2.23 -12.93 -18.80
N ARG A 91 2.30 -12.78 -20.14
CA ARG A 91 1.17 -12.55 -21.06
C ARG A 91 0.42 -11.24 -20.76
N LEU A 92 1.07 -10.27 -20.14
CA LEU A 92 0.53 -8.93 -19.98
C LEU A 92 0.88 -8.09 -21.21
N HIS A 93 -0.07 -7.27 -21.64
CA HIS A 93 0.19 -6.23 -22.62
C HIS A 93 0.78 -5.01 -21.91
N SER A 94 2.07 -4.78 -22.09
CA SER A 94 2.83 -3.72 -21.42
C SER A 94 2.95 -2.46 -22.27
N GLY A 95 2.70 -1.30 -21.68
CA GLY A 95 3.08 0.01 -22.23
C GLY A 95 3.98 0.77 -21.26
N SER A 96 5.06 1.35 -21.77
CA SER A 96 6.02 2.13 -20.99
C SER A 96 5.88 3.63 -21.32
N GLN A 97 5.81 4.47 -20.29
CA GLN A 97 5.77 5.93 -20.43
C GLN A 97 6.90 6.53 -19.60
N ASN A 98 7.77 7.28 -20.26
CA ASN A 98 8.74 8.13 -19.56
C ASN A 98 8.03 9.44 -19.21
N GLN A 99 8.02 9.81 -17.94
CA GLN A 99 7.61 11.15 -17.56
C GLN A 99 8.82 12.07 -17.69
N SER A 100 8.62 13.18 -18.39
CA SER A 100 9.43 14.37 -18.26
C SER A 100 8.59 15.43 -17.55
N GLU A 101 9.12 16.03 -16.49
CA GLU A 101 8.52 17.23 -15.92
C GLU A 101 8.72 18.36 -16.93
N THR A 102 7.62 18.81 -17.56
CA THR A 102 7.67 19.97 -18.44
C THR A 102 7.95 21.22 -17.62
N LYS A 103 9.04 21.92 -17.94
CA LYS A 103 9.30 23.27 -17.44
C LYS A 103 8.06 24.12 -17.69
N THR A 104 7.33 24.43 -16.62
CA THR A 104 6.28 25.44 -16.70
C THR A 104 7.02 26.76 -16.83
N ASN A 105 7.01 27.33 -18.04
CA ASN A 105 7.58 28.65 -18.30
C ASN A 105 6.89 29.63 -17.34
N GLN A 106 7.69 30.23 -16.45
CA GLN A 106 7.26 31.38 -15.68
C GLN A 106 7.06 32.54 -16.67
N ALA A 107 5.85 33.11 -16.67
CA ALA A 107 5.51 34.37 -17.32
C ALA A 107 5.37 35.45 -16.25
#